data_AF-A0A7L1X4H6-F1
#
_entry.id   AF-A0A7L1X4H6-F1
#
_cell.length_a   1.000
_cell.length_b   1.000
_cell.length_c   1.000
_cell.angle_alpha   90.00
_cell.angle_beta   90.00
_cell.angle_gamma   90.00
#
_symmetry.space_group_name_H-M   'P 1'
#
loop_
_entity.id
_entity.type
_entity.pdbx_description
1 polymer ?
#
loop_
_entity_poly.entity_id
_entity_poly.type
_entity_poly.pdbx_seq_one_letter_code
_entity_poly.pdbx_strand_id
1 'polypeptide(L)'
;GLTRPIRIKEPPKPKQVDRWTEKRALFGVYDNVGILGDFQIHPKNLIVGPKWLRGWRGNELQRCIRKKQVVGDRMFVEDYHKLSKRIRYLYRRFNRTGKHR
;
A
#
# COMPACT_ATOMS: atom_id res chain seq x y z
N GLY A 1 -1.72 51.32 -21.66
CA GLY A 1 -2.00 49.94 -21.23
C GLY A 1 -0.97 49.04 -21.87
N LEU A 2 -0.18 48.32 -21.07
CA LEU A 2 0.78 47.34 -21.57
C LEU A 2 0.41 45.99 -20.98
N THR A 3 -0.11 45.11 -21.84
CA THR A 3 -0.45 43.73 -21.53
C THR A 3 0.83 42.97 -21.21
N ARG A 4 0.91 42.37 -20.03
CA ARG A 4 2.06 41.54 -19.64
C ARG A 4 2.13 40.31 -20.56
N PRO A 5 3.32 39.92 -21.07
CA PRO A 5 3.44 38.76 -21.92
C PRO A 5 3.09 37.49 -21.14
N ILE A 6 2.22 36.66 -21.73
CA ILE A 6 1.82 35.36 -21.19
C ILE A 6 3.06 34.45 -21.26
N ARG A 7 3.60 34.07 -20.10
CA ARG A 7 4.68 33.06 -20.03
C ARG A 7 4.07 31.68 -20.23
N ILE A 8 4.16 31.13 -21.43
CA ILE A 8 3.82 29.74 -21.72
C ILE A 8 4.97 28.86 -21.22
N LYS A 9 4.73 28.02 -20.22
CA LYS A 9 5.69 26.98 -19.81
C LYS A 9 5.73 25.90 -20.89
N GLU A 10 6.92 25.55 -21.34
CA GLU A 10 7.11 24.44 -22.26
C GLU A 10 6.59 23.12 -21.64
N PRO A 11 5.97 22.25 -22.45
CA PRO A 11 5.57 20.94 -21.98
C PRO A 11 6.81 20.13 -21.55
N PRO A 12 6.66 19.20 -20.57
CA PRO A 12 7.77 18.36 -20.16
C PRO A 12 8.26 17.51 -21.34
N LYS A 13 9.57 17.26 -21.38
CA LYS A 13 10.16 16.40 -22.42
C LYS A 13 9.53 14.99 -22.38
N PRO A 14 9.33 14.34 -23.54
CA PRO A 14 8.84 12.97 -23.59
C PRO A 14 9.74 12.04 -22.77
N LYS A 15 9.13 11.28 -21.85
CA LYS A 15 9.85 10.29 -21.07
C LYS A 15 9.92 8.99 -21.89
N GLN A 16 11.10 8.66 -22.38
CA GLN A 16 11.33 7.33 -22.95
C GLN A 16 11.24 6.28 -21.85
N VAL A 17 10.51 5.19 -22.12
CA VAL A 17 10.31 4.10 -21.16
C VAL A 17 10.53 2.78 -21.87
N ASP A 18 11.58 2.07 -21.51
CA ASP A 18 11.83 0.72 -21.97
C ASP A 18 10.76 -0.26 -21.45
N ARG A 19 10.12 -0.98 -22.37
CA ARG A 19 9.08 -1.96 -22.08
C ARG A 19 9.64 -3.34 -21.72
N TRP A 20 10.91 -3.61 -22.03
CA TRP A 20 11.58 -4.89 -21.85
C TRP A 20 12.67 -4.89 -20.77
N THR A 21 12.50 -4.04 -19.76
CA THR A 21 13.34 -4.14 -18.56
C THR A 21 13.14 -5.50 -17.90
N GLU A 22 14.18 -6.04 -17.27
CA GLU A 22 14.16 -7.35 -16.61
C GLU A 22 12.96 -7.51 -15.65
N LYS A 23 12.69 -6.49 -14.84
CA LYS A 23 11.54 -6.48 -13.92
C LYS A 23 10.19 -6.62 -14.64
N ARG A 24 10.03 -6.04 -15.84
CA ARG A 24 8.80 -6.13 -16.63
C ARG A 24 8.70 -7.45 -17.35
N ALA A 25 9.79 -7.89 -17.95
CA ALA A 25 9.87 -9.16 -18.67
C ALA A 25 9.60 -10.36 -17.75
N LEU A 26 10.10 -10.33 -16.51
CA LEU A 26 9.98 -11.41 -15.53
C LEU A 26 8.82 -11.23 -14.54
N PHE A 27 7.95 -10.23 -14.74
CA PHE A 27 6.84 -9.98 -13.82
C PHE A 27 5.82 -11.13 -13.87
N GLY A 28 5.49 -11.73 -12.72
CA GLY A 28 4.45 -12.77 -12.58
C GLY A 28 4.88 -14.20 -12.91
N VAL A 29 6.15 -14.44 -13.24
CA VAL A 29 6.67 -15.75 -13.65
C VAL A 29 6.36 -16.87 -12.64
N TYR A 30 6.42 -16.59 -11.33
CA TYR A 30 6.24 -17.59 -10.27
C TYR A 30 4.90 -17.50 -9.53
N ASP A 31 3.88 -16.82 -10.08
CA ASP A 31 2.61 -16.61 -9.37
C ASP A 31 1.82 -17.91 -9.17
N ASN A 32 1.96 -18.88 -10.08
CA ASN A 32 1.27 -20.18 -10.03
C ASN A 32 2.14 -21.31 -9.45
N VAL A 33 3.24 -20.99 -8.77
CA VAL A 33 4.19 -21.98 -8.21
C VAL A 33 3.52 -23.01 -7.30
N GLY A 34 2.42 -22.65 -6.64
CA GLY A 34 1.69 -23.58 -5.79
C GLY A 34 1.06 -24.73 -6.59
N ILE A 35 0.35 -24.43 -7.68
CA ILE A 35 -0.37 -25.45 -8.46
C ILE A 35 0.62 -26.27 -9.30
N LEU A 36 1.68 -25.63 -9.82
CA LEU A 36 2.67 -26.27 -10.69
C LEU A 36 3.84 -26.92 -9.92
N GLY A 37 3.96 -26.67 -8.62
CA GLY A 37 5.05 -27.14 -7.77
C GLY A 37 4.56 -27.93 -6.56
N ASP A 38 3.56 -28.79 -6.77
CA ASP A 38 3.03 -29.73 -5.77
C ASP A 38 2.61 -29.08 -4.43
N PHE A 39 2.17 -27.83 -4.48
CA PHE A 39 1.78 -27.01 -3.33
C PHE A 39 2.86 -26.85 -2.24
N GLN A 40 4.14 -27.04 -2.57
CA GLN A 40 5.26 -26.88 -1.62
C GLN A 40 5.36 -25.44 -1.06
N ILE A 41 5.04 -24.43 -1.89
CA ILE A 41 5.09 -23.02 -1.51
C ILE A 41 3.78 -22.33 -1.92
N HIS A 42 3.19 -21.59 -0.98
CA HIS A 42 2.02 -20.76 -1.26
C HIS A 42 2.45 -19.37 -1.81
N PRO A 43 1.87 -18.84 -2.91
CA PRO A 43 2.27 -17.57 -3.53
C PRO A 43 2.35 -16.36 -2.57
N LYS A 44 1.47 -16.31 -1.55
CA LYS A 44 1.53 -15.32 -0.45
C LYS A 44 2.91 -15.16 0.21
N ASN A 45 3.75 -16.19 0.18
CA ASN A 45 5.09 -16.18 0.75
C ASN A 45 6.11 -15.45 -0.14
N LEU A 46 5.85 -15.36 -1.45
CA LEU A 46 6.68 -14.65 -2.42
C LEU A 46 6.47 -13.13 -2.37
N ILE A 47 5.35 -12.68 -1.81
CA ILE A 47 5.03 -11.25 -1.70
C ILE A 47 6.01 -10.56 -0.74
N VAL A 48 6.75 -9.59 -1.28
CA VAL A 48 7.62 -8.72 -0.49
C VAL A 48 6.82 -7.52 0.03
N GLY A 49 6.93 -7.26 1.34
CA GLY A 49 6.24 -6.15 1.98
C GLY A 49 6.21 -6.27 3.50
N PRO A 50 5.46 -5.40 4.19
CA PRO A 50 5.35 -5.44 5.63
C PRO A 50 4.83 -6.80 6.11
N LYS A 51 5.52 -7.42 7.07
CA LYS A 51 5.17 -8.77 7.56
C LYS A 51 3.72 -8.89 8.04
N TRP A 52 3.17 -7.82 8.61
CA TRP A 52 1.78 -7.74 9.06
C TRP A 52 0.74 -7.61 7.93
N LEU A 53 1.15 -7.48 6.66
CA LEU A 53 0.27 -7.41 5.48
C LEU A 53 0.44 -8.56 4.47
N ARG A 54 1.53 -9.33 4.55
CA ARG A 54 1.77 -10.42 3.59
C ARG A 54 0.62 -11.43 3.63
N GLY A 55 0.00 -11.67 2.48
CA GLY A 55 -1.13 -12.60 2.34
C GLY A 55 -2.41 -12.20 3.08
N TRP A 56 -2.59 -10.92 3.43
CA TRP A 56 -3.73 -10.45 4.20
C TRP A 56 -4.32 -9.18 3.59
N ARG A 57 -5.66 -9.08 3.56
CA ARG A 57 -6.40 -7.91 3.07
C ARG A 57 -7.42 -7.47 4.11
N GLY A 58 -7.57 -6.15 4.25
CA GLY A 58 -8.60 -5.56 5.10
C GLY A 58 -8.63 -4.03 4.97
N ASN A 59 -9.66 -3.43 5.56
CA ASN A 59 -9.84 -1.97 5.54
C ASN A 59 -8.81 -1.27 6.43
N GLU A 60 -8.82 0.07 6.43
CA GLU A 60 -7.83 0.84 7.19
C GLU A 60 -7.85 0.55 8.70
N LEU A 61 -9.04 0.46 9.31
CA LEU A 61 -9.16 0.16 10.74
C LEU A 61 -8.54 -1.21 11.07
N GLN A 62 -8.88 -2.23 10.29
CA GLN A 62 -8.35 -3.58 10.45
C GLN A 62 -6.82 -3.61 10.25
N ARG A 63 -6.29 -2.89 9.25
CA ARG A 63 -4.85 -2.71 9.04
C ARG A 63 -4.17 -2.08 10.23
N CYS A 64 -4.72 -1.01 10.77
CA CYS A 64 -4.15 -0.32 11.94
C CYS A 64 -4.14 -1.21 13.18
N ILE A 65 -5.23 -1.92 13.46
CA ILE A 65 -5.32 -2.87 14.59
C ILE A 65 -4.28 -3.98 14.41
N ARG A 66 -4.19 -4.58 13.23
CA ARG A 66 -3.21 -5.64 12.93
C ARG A 66 -1.78 -5.16 13.05
N LYS A 67 -1.45 -3.97 12.52
CA LYS A 67 -0.13 -3.35 12.68
C LYS A 67 0.20 -3.18 14.17
N LYS A 68 -0.75 -2.65 14.96
CA LYS A 68 -0.57 -2.46 16.40
C LYS A 68 -0.30 -3.78 17.14
N GLN A 69 -1.00 -4.86 16.78
CA GLN A 69 -0.81 -6.17 17.41
C GLN A 69 0.50 -6.86 17.01
N VAL A 70 0.91 -6.75 15.74
CA VAL A 70 2.06 -7.52 15.19
C VAL A 70 3.39 -6.80 15.36
N VAL A 71 3.39 -5.46 15.35
CA VAL A 71 4.64 -4.67 15.42
C VAL A 71 4.60 -3.53 16.43
N GLY A 72 3.50 -3.38 17.19
CA GLY A 72 3.32 -2.23 18.07
C GLY A 72 4.27 -2.17 19.26
N ASP A 73 4.78 -3.31 19.71
CA ASP A 73 5.78 -3.47 20.76
C ASP A 73 7.12 -2.79 20.42
N ARG A 74 7.53 -2.86 19.16
CA ARG A 74 8.78 -2.31 18.63
C ARG A 74 8.62 -1.00 17.84
N MET A 75 7.43 -0.40 17.86
CA MET A 75 7.19 0.88 17.20
C MET A 75 7.75 2.04 18.02
N PHE A 76 8.20 3.09 17.34
CA PHE A 76 8.53 4.35 18.01
C PHE A 76 7.32 4.89 18.78
N VAL A 77 7.57 5.50 19.94
CA VAL A 77 6.53 6.00 20.87
C VAL A 77 5.56 6.94 20.16
N GLU A 78 6.07 7.88 19.36
CA GLU A 78 5.24 8.79 18.59
C GLU A 78 4.34 8.10 17.57
N ASP A 79 4.89 7.13 16.83
CA ASP A 79 4.15 6.40 15.82
C ASP A 79 3.09 5.50 16.45
N TYR A 80 3.39 4.89 17.59
CA TYR A 80 2.43 4.11 18.37
C TYR A 80 1.30 5.00 18.89
N HIS A 81 1.62 6.20 19.38
CA HIS A 81 0.64 7.18 19.82
C HIS A 81 -0.25 7.65 18.65
N LYS A 82 0.34 8.00 17.50
CA LYS A 82 -0.39 8.38 16.27
C LYS A 82 -1.28 7.24 15.77
N LEU A 83 -0.78 6.01 15.76
CA LEU A 83 -1.54 4.80 15.38
C LEU A 83 -2.74 4.58 16.30
N SER A 84 -2.54 4.71 17.61
CA SER A 84 -3.62 4.56 18.60
C SER A 84 -4.70 5.63 18.44
N LYS A 85 -4.31 6.89 18.15
CA LYS A 85 -5.27 7.96 17.81
C LYS A 85 -6.05 7.64 16.53
N ARG A 86 -5.37 7.12 15.50
CA ARG A 86 -6.01 6.74 14.22
C ARG A 86 -7.04 5.63 14.41
N ILE A 87 -6.71 4.59 15.18
CA ILE A 87 -7.65 3.50 15.52
C ILE A 87 -8.88 4.06 16.23
N ARG A 88 -8.69 4.92 17.25
CA ARG A 88 -9.80 5.54 18.00
C ARG A 88 -10.69 6.40 17.12
N TYR A 89 -10.11 7.15 16.19
CA TYR A 89 -10.86 7.94 15.22
C TYR A 89 -11.69 7.04 14.29
N LEU A 90 -11.05 6.05 13.65
CA LEU A 90 -11.71 5.18 12.68
C LEU A 90 -12.80 4.32 13.32
N TYR A 91 -12.58 3.84 14.56
CA TYR A 91 -13.60 3.12 15.32
C TYR A 91 -14.86 3.98 15.51
N ARG A 92 -14.71 5.23 15.95
CA ARG A 92 -15.85 6.15 16.10
C ARG A 92 -16.50 6.44 14.74
N ARG A 93 -15.69 6.70 13.70
CA ARG A 93 -16.21 7.04 12.37
C ARG A 93 -17.03 5.90 11.77
N PHE A 94 -16.54 4.67 11.78
CA PHE A 94 -17.24 3.53 11.21
C PHE A 94 -18.43 3.08 12.06
N ASN A 95 -18.30 3.12 13.39
CA ASN A 95 -19.31 2.56 14.29
C ASN A 95 -20.26 3.58 14.90
N ARG A 96 -20.13 4.88 14.60
CA ARG A 96 -21.07 5.92 15.06
C ARG A 96 -21.55 6.87 13.98
N THR A 97 -20.96 6.83 12.78
CA THR A 97 -21.31 7.74 11.69
C THR A 97 -21.47 6.95 10.40
N GLY A 98 -22.49 7.27 9.61
CA GLY A 98 -22.73 6.60 8.33
C GLY A 98 -24.08 7.02 7.77
N LYS A 99 -24.15 7.13 6.43
CA LYS A 99 -25.42 7.40 5.73
C LYS A 99 -26.33 6.18 5.74
N HIS A 100 -25.73 5.01 5.53
CA HIS A 100 -26.41 3.73 5.54
C HIS A 100 -26.25 3.13 6.93
N ARG A 101 -27.34 3.15 7.69
CA ARG A 101 -27.52 2.52 8.99
C ARG A 101 -28.91 1.94 9.05
#